data_AF-A0A3Q3K6J4-F1
#
_entry.id   AF-A0A3Q3K6J4-F1
#
_cell.length_a   1.000
_cell.length_b   1.000
_cell.length_c   1.000
_cell.angle_alpha   90.00
_cell.angle_beta   90.00
_cell.angle_gamma   90.00
#
_symmetry.space_group_name_H-M   'P 1'
#
loop_
_entity.id
_entity.type
_entity.pdbx_description
1 polymer ?
#
loop_
_entity_poly.entity_id
_entity_poly.type
_entity_poly.pdbx_seq_one_letter_code
_entity_poly.pdbx_strand_id
1 'polypeptide(L)'
;MGLLDRCQELFKTSNLYEVLGINKEATEAEIRRSYYKVSLKVHPDRAPEDPLATEKFQVLGKLYAVLSDKEQRAVYDEQGVVDEESDILRQDRCWEDYWRLLFPKITVQDILEFEQKYKGSDEERRDVIQLYVQHQGDMDAITASTLCCSQEDEPRLCSIIQAAIQSGEVTAFPAFTRESEKKKRARRKRADRERQEAEEMQKEMGLDDHNDSLVMMLKQKQKSREQNFNSFLSNMEAKYSKKSGKRGKK
;
A
#
# COMPACT_ATOMS: atom_id res chain seq x y z
N MET A 1 -15.23 -21.10 23.63
CA MET A 1 -14.11 -21.39 22.73
C MET A 1 -13.11 -20.30 22.98
N GLY A 2 -12.00 -20.63 23.64
CA GLY A 2 -11.03 -19.64 24.06
C GLY A 2 -10.20 -19.08 22.89
N LEU A 3 -9.42 -18.02 23.13
CA LEU A 3 -8.54 -17.41 22.14
C LEU A 3 -7.55 -18.42 21.57
N LEU A 4 -6.96 -19.27 22.44
CA LEU A 4 -6.01 -20.30 22.03
C LEU A 4 -6.67 -21.40 21.19
N ASP A 5 -7.91 -21.79 21.51
CA ASP A 5 -8.68 -22.76 20.72
C ASP A 5 -8.99 -22.21 19.33
N ARG A 6 -9.35 -20.92 19.24
CA ARG A 6 -9.59 -20.24 17.97
C ARG A 6 -8.32 -20.10 17.14
N CYS A 7 -7.17 -19.87 17.79
CA CYS A 7 -5.88 -19.90 17.11
C CYS A 7 -5.60 -21.29 16.53
N GLN A 8 -5.88 -22.35 17.30
CA GLN A 8 -5.71 -23.73 16.83
C GLN A 8 -6.63 -24.07 15.65
N GLU A 9 -7.88 -23.59 15.67
CA GLU A 9 -8.85 -23.82 14.59
C GLU A 9 -8.46 -23.07 13.29
N LEU A 10 -8.10 -21.79 13.41
CA LEU A 10 -7.92 -20.90 12.25
C LEU A 10 -6.49 -20.88 11.71
N PHE A 11 -5.49 -21.02 12.58
CA PHE A 11 -4.06 -20.93 12.26
C PHE A 11 -3.31 -22.24 12.48
N LYS A 12 -3.99 -23.30 12.95
CA LYS A 12 -3.41 -24.64 13.21
C LYS A 12 -2.33 -24.68 14.30
N THR A 13 -2.23 -23.62 15.10
CA THR A 13 -1.34 -23.54 16.27
C THR A 13 -2.02 -22.78 17.40
N SER A 14 -1.82 -23.22 18.64
CA SER A 14 -2.25 -22.54 19.85
C SER A 14 -1.20 -21.57 20.40
N ASN A 15 0.01 -21.54 19.81
CA ASN A 15 1.09 -20.66 20.24
C ASN A 15 0.98 -19.29 19.55
N LEU A 16 0.80 -18.22 20.33
CA LEU A 16 0.59 -16.88 19.81
C LEU A 16 1.79 -16.36 19.00
N TYR A 17 3.01 -16.77 19.37
CA TYR A 17 4.23 -16.38 18.65
C TYR A 17 4.34 -17.07 17.29
N GLU A 18 3.90 -18.33 17.20
CA GLU A 18 3.90 -19.08 15.95
C GLU A 18 2.86 -18.56 14.97
N VAL A 19 1.69 -18.10 15.46
CA VAL A 19 0.70 -17.42 14.61
C VAL A 19 1.33 -16.18 13.93
N LEU A 20 2.18 -15.45 14.66
CA LEU A 20 2.94 -14.32 14.13
C LEU A 20 4.24 -14.72 13.42
N GLY A 21 4.65 -15.98 13.43
CA GLY A 21 5.90 -16.45 12.83
C GLY A 21 7.16 -15.81 13.44
N ILE A 22 7.14 -15.52 14.75
CA ILE A 22 8.25 -14.91 15.50
C ILE A 22 8.63 -15.78 16.69
N ASN A 23 9.78 -15.48 17.30
CA ASN A 23 10.25 -16.14 18.51
C ASN A 23 9.69 -15.47 19.78
N LYS A 24 9.65 -16.20 20.90
CA LYS A 24 9.25 -15.68 22.22
C LYS A 24 10.09 -14.46 22.66
N GLU A 25 11.34 -14.40 22.24
CA GLU A 25 12.30 -13.32 22.54
C GLU A 25 12.11 -12.07 21.65
N ALA A 26 11.13 -12.07 20.75
CA ALA A 26 10.91 -10.97 19.83
C ALA A 26 10.64 -9.64 20.55
N THR A 27 11.24 -8.59 20.03
CA THR A 27 11.04 -7.22 20.50
C THR A 27 9.64 -6.72 20.16
N GLU A 28 9.15 -5.69 20.86
CA GLU A 28 7.86 -5.04 20.54
C GLU A 28 7.79 -4.56 19.08
N ALA A 29 8.91 -4.07 18.55
CA ALA A 29 9.02 -3.64 17.16
C ALA A 29 8.85 -4.82 16.17
N GLU A 30 9.41 -5.99 16.49
CA GLU A 30 9.26 -7.20 15.69
C GLU A 30 7.83 -7.76 15.76
N ILE A 31 7.21 -7.74 16.95
CA ILE A 31 5.80 -8.12 17.13
C ILE A 31 4.89 -7.24 16.28
N ARG A 32 5.07 -5.90 16.35
CA ARG A 32 4.29 -4.95 15.54
C ARG A 32 4.50 -5.16 14.05
N ARG A 33 5.76 -5.36 13.61
CA ARG A 33 6.08 -5.64 12.19
C ARG A 33 5.46 -6.93 11.71
N SER A 34 5.50 -8.00 12.51
CA SER A 34 4.94 -9.28 12.10
C SER A 34 3.42 -9.27 12.11
N TYR A 35 2.81 -8.65 13.11
CA TYR A 35 1.38 -8.38 13.14
C TYR A 35 0.93 -7.65 11.88
N TYR A 36 1.64 -6.60 11.45
CA TYR A 36 1.35 -5.93 10.19
C TYR A 36 1.37 -6.89 8.99
N LYS A 37 2.43 -7.70 8.86
CA LYS A 37 2.57 -8.66 7.76
C LYS A 37 1.44 -9.70 7.73
N VAL A 38 1.08 -10.27 8.87
CA VAL A 38 0.04 -11.30 8.97
C VAL A 38 -1.35 -10.67 8.78
N SER A 39 -1.58 -9.49 9.35
CA SER A 39 -2.85 -8.77 9.23
C SER A 39 -3.18 -8.46 7.77
N LEU A 40 -2.21 -8.07 6.95
CA LEU A 40 -2.41 -7.85 5.50
C LEU A 40 -2.83 -9.12 4.74
N LYS A 41 -2.44 -10.31 5.22
CA LYS A 41 -2.80 -11.60 4.59
C LYS A 41 -4.24 -12.00 4.90
N VAL A 42 -4.71 -11.68 6.10
CA VAL A 42 -6.06 -12.05 6.58
C VAL A 42 -7.04 -10.87 6.57
N HIS A 43 -6.63 -9.72 6.04
CA HIS A 43 -7.48 -8.53 6.00
C HIS A 43 -8.67 -8.77 5.07
N PRO A 44 -9.92 -8.49 5.49
CA PRO A 44 -11.12 -8.76 4.69
C PRO A 44 -11.11 -8.08 3.32
N ASP A 45 -10.59 -6.84 3.23
CA ASP A 45 -10.41 -6.10 1.97
C ASP A 45 -9.41 -6.74 1.00
N ARG A 46 -8.38 -7.44 1.51
CA ARG A 46 -7.30 -8.03 0.68
C ARG A 46 -7.51 -9.52 0.42
N ALA A 47 -8.33 -10.18 1.22
CA ALA A 47 -8.68 -11.59 1.11
C ALA A 47 -10.21 -11.78 1.00
N PRO A 48 -10.87 -11.18 -0.01
CA PRO A 48 -12.34 -11.29 -0.16
C PRO A 48 -12.81 -12.72 -0.45
N GLU A 49 -11.92 -13.57 -0.95
CA GLU A 49 -12.18 -14.99 -1.27
C GLU A 49 -12.15 -15.90 -0.03
N ASP A 50 -11.59 -15.45 1.10
CA ASP A 50 -11.54 -16.26 2.34
C ASP A 50 -12.71 -15.88 3.25
N PRO A 51 -13.75 -16.74 3.39
CA PRO A 51 -14.91 -16.43 4.22
C PRO A 51 -14.56 -16.33 5.71
N LEU A 52 -13.39 -16.86 6.13
CA LEU A 52 -12.89 -16.78 7.49
C LEU A 52 -11.94 -15.60 7.72
N ALA A 53 -11.70 -14.75 6.71
CA ALA A 53 -10.78 -13.60 6.83
C ALA A 53 -11.16 -12.69 8.01
N THR A 54 -12.45 -12.37 8.16
CA THR A 54 -12.94 -11.53 9.25
C THR A 54 -12.68 -12.14 10.62
N GLU A 55 -12.96 -13.44 10.79
CA GLU A 55 -12.74 -14.14 12.07
C GLU A 55 -11.24 -14.26 12.38
N LYS A 56 -10.42 -14.60 11.37
CA LYS A 56 -8.95 -14.62 11.48
C LYS A 56 -8.39 -13.27 11.88
N PHE A 57 -8.89 -12.18 11.29
CA PHE A 57 -8.44 -10.83 11.60
C PHE A 57 -8.83 -10.42 13.03
N GLN A 58 -10.04 -10.74 13.48
CA GLN A 58 -10.47 -10.49 14.86
C GLN A 58 -9.61 -11.25 15.87
N VAL A 59 -9.35 -12.55 15.62
CA VAL A 59 -8.48 -13.38 16.47
C VAL A 59 -7.05 -12.84 16.48
N LEU A 60 -6.53 -12.43 15.32
CA LEU A 60 -5.20 -11.82 15.21
C LEU A 60 -5.10 -10.50 15.99
N GLY A 61 -6.14 -9.67 15.98
CA GLY A 61 -6.22 -8.45 16.77
C GLY A 61 -6.14 -8.73 18.27
N LYS A 62 -6.97 -9.67 18.76
CA LYS A 62 -6.95 -10.12 20.17
C LYS A 62 -5.59 -10.66 20.59
N LEU A 63 -4.97 -11.49 19.76
CA LEU A 63 -3.62 -11.99 19.97
C LEU A 63 -2.60 -10.85 20.10
N TYR A 64 -2.66 -9.88 19.19
CA TYR A 64 -1.76 -8.73 19.25
C TYR A 64 -1.98 -7.88 20.51
N ALA A 65 -3.22 -7.70 20.95
CA ALA A 65 -3.53 -7.03 22.21
C ALA A 65 -2.79 -7.67 23.40
N VAL A 66 -2.81 -9.01 23.48
CA VAL A 66 -2.09 -9.77 24.52
C VAL A 66 -0.58 -9.61 24.41
N LEU A 67 -0.01 -9.78 23.20
CA LEU A 67 1.45 -9.73 23.01
C LEU A 67 2.04 -8.31 23.05
N SER A 68 1.24 -7.29 22.76
CA SER A 68 1.65 -5.89 22.78
C SER A 68 1.67 -5.29 24.19
N ASP A 69 0.88 -5.84 25.11
CA ASP A 69 0.85 -5.42 26.50
C ASP A 69 1.87 -6.21 27.32
N LYS A 70 2.73 -5.51 28.05
CA LYS A 70 3.85 -6.13 28.79
C LYS A 70 3.36 -7.04 29.91
N GLU A 71 2.28 -6.67 30.59
CA GLU A 71 1.74 -7.41 31.72
C GLU A 71 1.06 -8.68 31.23
N GLN A 72 0.21 -8.57 30.21
CA GLN A 72 -0.47 -9.72 29.59
C GLN A 72 0.51 -10.67 28.92
N ARG A 73 1.55 -10.14 28.24
CA ARG A 73 2.61 -10.95 27.66
C ARG A 73 3.36 -11.73 28.74
N ALA A 74 3.71 -11.10 29.86
CA ALA A 74 4.39 -11.79 30.96
C ALA A 74 3.54 -12.93 31.53
N VAL A 75 2.23 -12.69 31.74
CA VAL A 75 1.29 -13.73 32.20
C VAL A 75 1.22 -14.88 31.19
N TYR A 76 1.10 -14.59 29.90
CA TYR A 76 1.14 -15.61 28.84
C TYR A 76 2.46 -16.39 28.83
N ASP A 77 3.58 -15.69 29.01
CA ASP A 77 4.92 -16.27 28.99
C ASP A 77 5.21 -17.19 30.18
N GLU A 78 4.61 -16.90 31.34
CA GLU A 78 4.75 -17.66 32.58
C GLU A 78 3.75 -18.82 32.69
N GLN A 79 2.49 -18.59 32.32
CA GLN A 79 1.40 -19.53 32.58
C GLN A 79 0.91 -20.25 31.32
N GLY A 80 1.24 -19.75 30.13
CA GLY A 80 0.76 -20.29 28.85
C GLY A 80 -0.74 -20.11 28.62
N VAL A 81 -1.42 -19.30 29.44
CA VAL A 81 -2.85 -19.00 29.35
C VAL A 81 -3.08 -17.54 29.04
N VAL A 82 -4.24 -17.23 28.46
CA VAL A 82 -4.66 -15.87 28.15
C VAL A 82 -5.88 -15.55 29.00
N ASP A 83 -5.84 -14.42 29.71
CA ASP A 83 -7.00 -13.91 30.44
C ASP A 83 -7.98 -13.23 29.48
N GLU A 84 -8.96 -14.00 29.00
CA GLU A 84 -10.02 -13.54 28.10
C GLU A 84 -11.01 -12.57 28.78
N GLU A 85 -11.01 -12.52 30.10
CA GLU A 85 -11.84 -11.60 30.88
C GLU A 85 -11.18 -10.25 31.11
N SER A 86 -9.92 -10.08 30.68
CA SER A 86 -9.22 -8.81 30.73
C SER A 86 -9.99 -7.73 29.95
N ASP A 87 -10.02 -6.51 30.50
CA ASP A 87 -10.70 -5.36 29.87
C ASP A 87 -10.17 -5.05 28.46
N ILE A 88 -8.92 -5.44 28.18
CA ILE A 88 -8.26 -5.30 26.88
C ILE A 88 -8.94 -6.14 25.81
N LEU A 89 -9.37 -7.36 26.14
CA LEU A 89 -10.02 -8.30 25.22
C LEU A 89 -11.55 -8.18 25.21
N ARG A 90 -12.15 -7.61 26.26
CA ARG A 90 -13.60 -7.36 26.37
C ARG A 90 -14.10 -6.17 25.56
N GLN A 91 -13.25 -5.19 25.25
CA GLN A 91 -13.65 -4.11 24.37
C GLN A 91 -14.00 -4.68 22.99
N ASP A 92 -15.25 -4.50 22.58
CA ASP A 92 -15.73 -4.74 21.21
C ASP A 92 -15.14 -3.69 20.27
N ARG A 93 -13.81 -3.76 20.14
CA ARG A 93 -13.00 -2.80 19.41
C ARG A 93 -13.19 -3.11 17.93
N CYS A 94 -13.60 -2.11 17.15
CA CYS A 94 -13.53 -2.23 15.71
C CYS A 94 -12.05 -2.36 15.31
N TRP A 95 -11.60 -3.60 15.07
CA TRP A 95 -10.20 -3.90 14.80
C TRP A 95 -9.73 -3.25 13.50
N GLU A 96 -10.62 -3.02 12.54
CA GLU A 96 -10.31 -2.28 11.32
C GLU A 96 -9.94 -0.82 11.60
N ASP A 97 -10.68 -0.13 12.47
CA ASP A 97 -10.39 1.26 12.83
C ASP A 97 -9.09 1.37 13.63
N TYR A 98 -8.87 0.46 14.58
CA TYR A 98 -7.62 0.37 15.32
C TYR A 98 -6.43 0.07 14.40
N TRP A 99 -6.60 -0.82 13.42
CA TRP A 99 -5.57 -1.14 12.44
C TRP A 99 -5.24 0.08 11.56
N ARG A 100 -6.25 0.83 11.10
CA ARG A 100 -6.04 2.07 10.32
C ARG A 100 -5.35 3.17 11.13
N LEU A 101 -5.53 3.19 12.44
CA LEU A 101 -4.81 4.10 13.33
C LEU A 101 -3.33 3.71 13.49
N LEU A 102 -3.06 2.41 13.60
CA LEU A 102 -1.68 1.89 13.71
C LEU A 102 -0.90 1.95 12.39
N PHE A 103 -1.61 1.77 11.28
CA PHE A 103 -1.08 1.67 9.92
C PHE A 103 -1.91 2.58 9.00
N PRO A 104 -1.60 3.88 8.98
CA PRO A 104 -2.30 4.82 8.11
C PRO A 104 -2.15 4.39 6.64
N LYS A 105 -3.17 4.69 5.84
CA LYS A 105 -3.11 4.44 4.40
C LYS A 105 -1.99 5.28 3.80
N ILE A 106 -1.08 4.61 3.10
CA ILE A 106 -0.03 5.28 2.33
C ILE A 106 -0.72 6.07 1.23
N THR A 107 -0.54 7.38 1.27
CA THR A 107 -1.05 8.31 0.28
C THR A 107 -0.01 8.51 -0.83
N VAL A 108 -0.45 9.05 -1.97
CA VAL A 108 0.46 9.47 -3.05
C VAL A 108 1.47 10.49 -2.54
N GLN A 109 1.03 11.37 -1.63
CA GLN A 109 1.90 12.37 -1.01
C GLN A 109 3.02 11.74 -0.19
N ASP A 110 2.74 10.69 0.59
CA ASP A 110 3.76 9.96 1.35
C ASP A 110 4.82 9.32 0.44
N ILE A 111 4.41 8.84 -0.74
CA ILE A 111 5.31 8.26 -1.75
C ILE A 111 6.23 9.35 -2.32
N LEU A 112 5.68 10.52 -2.65
CA LEU A 112 6.46 11.65 -3.17
C LEU A 112 7.44 12.20 -2.13
N GLU A 113 7.03 12.29 -0.87
CA GLU A 113 7.90 12.69 0.23
C GLU A 113 9.02 11.68 0.48
N PHE A 114 8.70 10.38 0.41
CA PHE A 114 9.69 9.32 0.49
C PHE A 114 10.71 9.41 -0.67
N GLU A 115 10.23 9.59 -1.91
CA GLU A 115 11.10 9.75 -3.08
C GLU A 115 12.08 10.92 -2.91
N GLN A 116 11.59 12.06 -2.45
CA GLN A 116 12.43 13.24 -2.20
C GLN A 116 13.46 13.00 -1.10
N LYS A 117 13.09 12.27 -0.04
CA LYS A 117 14.00 11.96 1.07
C LYS A 117 15.05 10.93 0.68
N TYR A 118 14.68 9.94 -0.13
CA TYR A 118 15.57 8.86 -0.56
C TYR A 118 16.59 9.34 -1.59
N LYS A 119 16.17 10.10 -2.61
CA LYS A 119 17.06 10.60 -3.67
C LYS A 119 18.11 11.55 -3.10
N GLY A 120 19.38 11.24 -3.36
CA GLY A 120 20.54 11.98 -2.88
C GLY A 120 20.93 11.67 -1.43
N SER A 121 20.25 10.74 -0.78
CA SER A 121 20.59 10.33 0.59
C SER A 121 21.75 9.34 0.65
N ASP A 122 22.31 9.17 1.86
CA ASP A 122 23.30 8.12 2.12
C ASP A 122 22.72 6.70 1.98
N GLU A 123 21.40 6.55 2.14
CA GLU A 123 20.73 5.25 1.97
C GLU A 123 20.78 4.83 0.50
N GLU A 124 20.40 5.74 -0.40
CA GLU A 124 20.49 5.48 -1.83
C GLU A 124 21.92 5.18 -2.27
N ARG A 125 22.91 5.93 -1.77
CA ARG A 125 24.32 5.67 -2.06
C ARG A 125 24.69 4.23 -1.71
N ARG A 126 24.32 3.75 -0.52
CA ARG A 126 24.62 2.38 -0.07
C ARG A 126 23.91 1.35 -0.94
N ASP A 127 22.65 1.57 -1.26
CA ASP A 127 21.84 0.66 -2.06
C ASP A 127 22.40 0.54 -3.49
N VAL A 128 22.78 1.67 -4.10
CA VAL A 128 23.38 1.71 -5.44
C VAL A 128 24.73 0.99 -5.46
N ILE A 129 25.56 1.18 -4.43
CA ILE A 129 26.84 0.47 -4.29
C ILE A 129 26.60 -1.04 -4.12
N GLN A 130 25.63 -1.43 -3.30
CA GLN A 130 25.26 -2.83 -3.11
C GLN A 130 24.78 -3.46 -4.43
N LEU A 131 23.90 -2.79 -5.17
CA LEU A 131 23.41 -3.22 -6.48
C LEU A 131 24.54 -3.28 -7.52
N TYR A 132 25.47 -2.34 -7.48
CA TYR A 132 26.65 -2.33 -8.35
C TYR A 132 27.50 -3.60 -8.17
N VAL A 133 27.75 -4.00 -6.92
CA VAL A 133 28.48 -5.23 -6.61
C VAL A 133 27.66 -6.46 -7.00
N GLN A 134 26.37 -6.48 -6.67
CA GLN A 134 25.47 -7.60 -6.97
C GLN A 134 25.36 -7.88 -8.47
N HIS A 135 25.29 -6.83 -9.29
CA HIS A 135 25.14 -6.92 -10.74
C HIS A 135 26.46 -6.74 -11.51
N GLN A 136 27.60 -6.75 -10.82
CA GLN A 136 28.94 -6.64 -11.43
C GLN A 136 29.07 -5.46 -12.40
N GLY A 137 28.45 -4.32 -12.06
CA GLY A 137 28.46 -3.10 -12.85
C GLY A 137 27.58 -3.09 -14.11
N ASP A 138 26.64 -4.02 -14.27
CA ASP A 138 25.64 -3.92 -15.34
C ASP A 138 24.56 -2.89 -15.02
N MET A 139 24.64 -1.74 -15.70
CA MET A 139 23.74 -0.62 -15.48
C MET A 139 22.27 -0.92 -15.80
N ASP A 140 21.98 -1.81 -16.74
CA ASP A 140 20.58 -2.18 -17.03
C ASP A 140 19.92 -2.81 -15.81
N ALA A 141 20.61 -3.77 -15.18
CA ALA A 141 20.14 -4.47 -14.00
C ALA A 141 20.10 -3.55 -12.77
N ILE A 142 21.09 -2.67 -12.63
CA ILE A 142 21.13 -1.67 -11.55
C ILE A 142 19.92 -0.73 -11.67
N THR A 143 19.70 -0.10 -12.81
CA THR A 143 18.57 0.83 -12.99
C THR A 143 17.20 0.18 -12.79
N ALA A 144 17.06 -1.09 -13.16
CA ALA A 144 15.82 -1.85 -12.95
C ALA A 144 15.57 -2.23 -11.48
N SER A 145 16.63 -2.28 -10.66
CA SER A 145 16.57 -2.71 -9.26
C SER A 145 16.64 -1.54 -8.27
N THR A 146 17.18 -0.40 -8.69
CA THR A 146 17.29 0.79 -7.83
C THR A 146 15.92 1.39 -7.54
N LEU A 147 15.66 1.64 -6.26
CA LEU A 147 14.41 2.23 -5.80
C LEU A 147 14.25 3.66 -6.31
N CYS A 148 13.01 4.06 -6.63
CA CYS A 148 12.67 5.41 -7.11
C CYS A 148 13.53 5.89 -8.29
N CYS A 149 14.11 4.97 -9.07
CA CYS A 149 14.92 5.31 -10.22
C CYS A 149 14.01 5.70 -11.38
N SER A 150 14.03 6.98 -11.73
CA SER A 150 13.49 7.41 -13.02
C SER A 150 14.55 7.22 -14.11
N GLN A 151 14.09 7.29 -15.35
CA GLN A 151 14.95 7.15 -16.53
C GLN A 151 15.94 8.33 -16.66
N GLU A 152 15.69 9.43 -15.96
CA GLU A 152 16.53 10.64 -15.93
C GLU A 152 17.62 10.57 -14.83
N ASP A 153 17.51 9.61 -13.90
CA ASP A 153 18.41 9.49 -12.75
C ASP A 153 19.72 8.73 -13.07
N GLU A 154 19.83 8.09 -14.24
CA GLU A 154 21.02 7.33 -14.64
C GLU A 154 22.35 8.10 -14.50
N PRO A 155 22.47 9.38 -14.91
CA PRO A 155 23.71 10.16 -14.74
C PRO A 155 24.10 10.33 -13.27
N ARG A 156 23.11 10.45 -12.38
CA ARG A 156 23.29 10.59 -10.94
C ARG A 156 23.74 9.28 -10.29
N LEU A 157 23.16 8.15 -10.71
CA LEU A 157 23.64 6.83 -10.29
C LEU A 157 25.08 6.57 -10.75
N CYS A 158 25.39 6.97 -11.99
CA CYS A 158 26.74 6.86 -12.52
C CYS A 158 27.75 7.69 -11.72
N SER A 159 27.39 8.92 -11.30
CA SER A 159 28.29 9.76 -10.52
C SER A 159 28.56 9.18 -9.12
N ILE A 160 27.54 8.58 -8.49
CA ILE A 160 27.68 7.87 -7.21
C ILE A 160 28.67 6.69 -7.34
N ILE A 161 28.48 5.85 -8.36
CA ILE A 161 29.36 4.68 -8.60
C ILE A 161 30.78 5.15 -8.93
N GLN A 162 30.93 6.17 -9.78
CA GLN A 162 32.25 6.73 -10.12
C GLN A 162 32.97 7.28 -8.89
N ALA A 163 32.26 8.00 -8.01
CA ALA A 163 32.82 8.49 -6.76
C ALA A 163 33.27 7.34 -5.85
N ALA A 164 32.50 6.25 -5.76
CA ALA A 164 32.83 5.07 -4.96
C ALA A 164 34.03 4.28 -5.52
N ILE A 165 34.19 4.25 -6.86
CA ILE A 165 35.39 3.68 -7.50
C ILE A 165 36.61 4.56 -7.23
N GLN A 166 36.46 5.89 -7.31
CA GLN A 166 37.55 6.84 -7.05
C GLN A 166 38.01 6.84 -5.59
N SER A 167 37.09 6.65 -4.64
CA SER A 167 37.43 6.50 -3.22
C SER A 167 38.05 5.14 -2.89
N GLY A 168 38.00 4.17 -3.81
CA GLY A 168 38.50 2.80 -3.59
C GLY A 168 37.57 1.92 -2.76
N GLU A 169 36.32 2.32 -2.54
CA GLU A 169 35.32 1.53 -1.80
C GLU A 169 34.85 0.31 -2.61
N VAL A 170 34.79 0.44 -3.94
CA VAL A 170 34.42 -0.65 -4.84
C VAL A 170 35.38 -0.79 -6.01
N THR A 171 35.54 -2.02 -6.47
CA THR A 171 36.37 -2.34 -7.64
C THR A 171 35.64 -1.99 -8.94
N ALA A 172 36.35 -1.43 -9.90
CA ALA A 172 35.79 -1.12 -11.21
C ALA A 172 35.51 -2.39 -12.03
N PHE A 173 34.24 -2.63 -12.36
CA PHE A 173 33.86 -3.70 -13.28
C PHE A 173 33.95 -3.28 -14.76
N PRO A 174 34.35 -4.18 -15.67
CA PRO A 174 34.40 -3.91 -17.12
C PRO A 174 33.05 -3.53 -17.72
N ALA A 175 31.96 -4.10 -17.21
CA ALA A 175 30.60 -3.83 -17.69
C ALA A 175 30.21 -2.34 -17.56
N PHE A 176 30.65 -1.70 -16.46
CA PHE A 176 30.42 -0.29 -16.20
C PHE A 176 31.43 0.61 -16.94
N THR A 177 32.72 0.27 -16.88
CA THR A 177 33.79 1.14 -17.41
C THR A 177 33.88 1.16 -18.93
N ARG A 178 33.54 0.03 -19.60
CA ARG A 178 33.68 -0.13 -21.06
C ARG A 178 32.32 -0.13 -21.76
N GLU A 179 31.30 0.45 -21.13
CA GLU A 179 29.96 0.52 -21.72
C GLU A 179 29.96 1.38 -22.99
N SER A 180 29.43 0.83 -24.08
CA SER A 180 29.32 1.57 -25.35
C SER A 180 28.22 2.64 -25.29
N GLU A 181 28.48 3.80 -25.90
CA GLU A 181 27.47 4.87 -26.06
C GLU A 181 26.22 4.40 -26.80
N LYS A 182 26.36 3.41 -27.71
CA LYS A 182 25.22 2.77 -28.38
C LYS A 182 24.30 2.06 -27.37
N LYS A 183 24.87 1.37 -26.37
CA LYS A 183 24.12 0.67 -25.32
C LYS A 183 23.37 1.68 -24.43
N LYS A 184 24.04 2.74 -23.98
CA LYS A 184 23.43 3.83 -23.20
C LYS A 184 22.26 4.49 -23.93
N ARG A 185 22.46 4.83 -25.21
CA ARG A 185 21.41 5.43 -26.05
C ARG A 185 20.24 4.47 -26.27
N ALA A 186 20.51 3.17 -26.42
CA ALA A 186 19.46 2.16 -26.57
C ALA A 186 18.63 2.01 -25.29
N ARG A 187 19.27 2.02 -24.11
CA ARG A 187 18.61 2.03 -22.80
C ARG A 187 17.67 3.22 -22.68
N ARG A 188 18.18 4.44 -22.92
CA ARG A 188 17.38 5.67 -22.86
C ARG A 188 16.19 5.63 -23.81
N LYS A 189 16.39 5.22 -25.06
CA LYS A 189 15.31 5.12 -26.05
C LYS A 189 14.24 4.08 -25.67
N ARG A 190 14.64 2.95 -25.07
CA ARG A 190 13.71 1.94 -24.57
C ARG A 190 12.86 2.52 -23.46
N ALA A 191 13.49 3.22 -22.53
CA ALA A 191 12.84 3.91 -21.43
C ALA A 191 11.81 4.95 -21.92
N ASP A 192 12.23 5.82 -22.86
CA ASP A 192 11.34 6.83 -23.47
C ASP A 192 10.11 6.20 -24.12
N ARG A 193 10.29 5.04 -24.77
CA ARG A 193 9.20 4.29 -25.39
C ARG A 193 8.25 3.68 -24.35
N GLU A 194 8.78 3.02 -23.33
CA GLU A 194 7.97 2.45 -22.23
C GLU A 194 7.17 3.55 -21.52
N ARG A 195 7.72 4.77 -21.40
CA ARG A 195 7.03 5.94 -20.87
C ARG A 195 5.88 6.39 -21.78
N GLN A 196 6.12 6.51 -23.08
CA GLN A 196 5.07 6.89 -24.04
C GLN A 196 3.92 5.88 -24.02
N GLU A 197 4.24 4.59 -24.01
CA GLU A 197 3.26 3.50 -23.90
C GLU A 197 2.49 3.59 -22.56
N ALA A 198 3.16 3.91 -21.45
CA ALA A 198 2.50 4.10 -20.15
C ALA A 198 1.58 5.33 -20.11
N GLU A 199 1.99 6.46 -20.70
CA GLU A 199 1.18 7.68 -20.80
C GLU A 199 -0.05 7.46 -21.69
N GLU A 200 0.10 6.71 -22.80
CA GLU A 200 -1.01 6.31 -23.67
C GLU A 200 -2.00 5.40 -22.94
N MET A 201 -1.50 4.38 -22.23
CA MET A 201 -2.34 3.50 -21.40
C MET A 201 -3.05 4.29 -20.28
N GLN A 202 -2.37 5.24 -19.62
CA GLN A 202 -2.98 6.07 -18.58
C GLN A 202 -4.14 6.91 -19.13
N LYS A 203 -3.97 7.47 -20.34
CA LYS A 203 -5.02 8.20 -21.04
C LYS A 203 -6.18 7.30 -21.44
N GLU A 204 -5.90 6.11 -21.97
CA GLU A 204 -6.93 5.12 -22.32
C GLU A 204 -7.74 4.69 -21.10
N MET A 205 -7.08 4.50 -19.96
CA MET A 205 -7.69 4.17 -18.67
C MET A 205 -8.42 5.36 -18.04
N GLY A 206 -8.34 6.56 -18.62
CA GLY A 206 -9.00 7.77 -18.12
C GLY A 206 -8.49 8.22 -16.76
N LEU A 207 -7.22 7.94 -16.43
CA LEU A 207 -6.53 8.27 -15.18
C LEU A 207 -5.68 9.56 -15.29
N ASP A 208 -5.97 10.39 -16.29
CA ASP A 208 -5.20 11.59 -16.64
C ASP A 208 -5.54 12.81 -15.74
N ASP A 209 -6.68 12.78 -15.05
CA ASP A 209 -7.12 13.92 -14.22
C ASP A 209 -6.95 13.62 -12.72
N HIS A 210 -6.23 14.50 -12.02
CA HIS A 210 -5.90 14.42 -10.59
C HIS A 210 -7.11 14.45 -9.65
N ASN A 211 -8.33 14.47 -10.19
CA ASN A 211 -9.57 14.46 -9.44
C ASN A 211 -10.40 13.25 -9.86
N ASP A 212 -10.16 12.14 -9.17
CA ASP A 212 -10.91 10.88 -9.20
C ASP A 212 -11.91 10.75 -10.37
N SER A 213 -11.40 10.33 -11.52
CA SER A 213 -12.17 10.01 -12.73
C SER A 213 -13.44 9.20 -12.43
N LEU A 214 -13.37 8.30 -11.44
CA LEU A 214 -14.51 7.49 -10.99
C LEU A 214 -15.54 8.30 -10.18
N VAL A 215 -15.11 9.23 -9.33
CA VAL A 215 -15.97 10.16 -8.61
C VAL A 215 -16.61 11.17 -9.57
N MET A 216 -15.87 11.64 -10.57
CA MET A 216 -16.39 12.48 -11.66
C MET A 216 -17.45 11.75 -12.48
N MET A 217 -17.19 10.49 -12.88
CA MET A 217 -18.18 9.64 -13.56
C MET A 217 -19.43 9.38 -12.71
N LEU A 218 -19.26 9.15 -11.40
CA LEU A 218 -20.39 8.98 -10.47
C LEU A 218 -21.21 10.27 -10.33
N LYS A 219 -20.55 11.43 -10.18
CA LYS A 219 -21.20 12.76 -10.16
C LYS A 219 -21.93 13.05 -11.47
N GLN A 220 -21.35 12.66 -12.61
CA GLN A 220 -21.98 12.84 -13.92
C GLN A 220 -23.22 11.95 -14.08
N LYS A 221 -23.15 10.69 -13.61
CA LYS A 221 -24.32 9.78 -13.56
C LYS A 221 -25.39 10.26 -12.56
N GLN A 222 -25.02 10.88 -11.45
CA GLN A 222 -25.97 11.49 -10.52
C GLN A 222 -26.65 12.71 -11.14
N LYS A 223 -25.88 13.64 -11.74
CA LYS A 223 -26.41 14.82 -12.44
C LYS A 223 -27.34 14.44 -13.59
N SER A 224 -27.02 13.41 -14.38
CA SER A 224 -27.91 12.97 -15.47
C SER A 224 -29.22 12.38 -14.95
N ARG A 225 -29.18 11.63 -13.83
CA ARG A 225 -30.39 11.15 -13.14
C ARG A 225 -31.24 12.30 -12.60
N GLU A 226 -30.63 13.31 -11.99
CA GLU A 226 -31.31 14.51 -11.49
C GLU A 226 -31.93 15.34 -12.63
N GLN A 227 -31.24 15.53 -13.74
CA GLN A 227 -31.77 16.24 -14.91
C GLN A 227 -32.98 15.51 -15.51
N ASN A 228 -32.89 14.18 -15.64
CA ASN A 228 -34.00 13.36 -16.09
C ASN A 228 -35.20 13.44 -15.12
N PHE A 229 -34.94 13.45 -13.82
CA PHE A 229 -35.96 13.59 -12.79
C PHE A 229 -36.60 14.99 -12.79
N ASN A 230 -35.81 16.06 -12.93
CA ASN A 230 -36.31 17.42 -13.01
C ASN A 230 -37.12 17.66 -14.30
N SER A 231 -36.70 17.08 -15.42
CA SER A 231 -37.49 17.08 -16.66
C SER A 231 -38.82 16.35 -16.48
N PHE A 232 -38.81 15.21 -15.80
CA PHE A 232 -40.03 14.45 -15.46
C PHE A 232 -40.97 15.26 -14.54
N LEU A 233 -40.44 15.89 -13.49
CA LEU A 233 -41.22 16.74 -12.59
C LEU A 233 -41.80 17.97 -13.31
N SER A 234 -41.02 18.64 -14.16
CA SER A 234 -41.50 19.77 -14.96
C SER A 234 -42.61 19.36 -15.93
N ASN A 235 -42.51 18.19 -16.55
CA ASN A 235 -43.58 17.63 -17.38
C ASN A 235 -44.83 17.29 -16.58
N MET A 236 -44.68 16.76 -15.36
CA MET A 236 -45.83 16.57 -14.45
C MET A 236 -46.43 17.92 -14.03
N GLU A 237 -45.62 18.88 -13.62
CA GLU A 237 -46.07 20.22 -13.24
C GLU A 237 -46.85 20.88 -14.37
N ALA A 238 -46.36 20.85 -15.62
CA ALA A 238 -47.06 21.38 -16.79
C ALA A 238 -48.41 20.67 -17.05
N LYS A 239 -48.48 19.37 -16.78
CA LYS A 239 -49.68 18.54 -16.97
C LYS A 239 -50.74 18.80 -15.89
N TYR A 240 -50.32 19.09 -14.67
CA TYR A 240 -51.22 19.26 -13.51
C TYR A 240 -51.49 20.73 -13.13
N SER A 241 -50.68 21.70 -13.58
CA SER A 241 -50.86 23.15 -13.30
C SER A 241 -51.87 23.85 -14.22
N LYS A 242 -52.20 23.29 -15.39
CA LYS A 242 -53.28 23.82 -16.24
C LYS A 242 -54.66 23.35 -15.78
N LYS A 243 -55.14 23.89 -14.65
CA LYS A 243 -56.58 23.95 -14.33
C LYS A 243 -56.92 24.96 -13.21
N SER A 244 -56.60 26.23 -13.41
CA SER A 244 -57.33 27.33 -12.73
C SER A 244 -57.20 28.63 -13.51
N GLY A 245 -58.22 28.98 -14.30
CA GLY A 245 -58.31 30.33 -14.85
C GLY A 245 -58.91 30.45 -16.25
N LYS A 246 -60.21 30.16 -16.40
CA LYS A 246 -61.16 30.91 -17.25
C LYS A 246 -62.57 30.36 -17.04
N ARG A 247 -63.32 30.94 -16.09
CA ARG A 247 -64.79 30.88 -16.08
C ARG A 247 -65.29 32.25 -16.55
N GLY A 248 -66.29 32.19 -17.42
CA GLY A 248 -66.67 33.23 -18.37
C GLY A 248 -67.18 34.53 -17.76
N LYS A 249 -66.98 35.58 -18.56
CA LYS A 249 -67.80 36.80 -18.62
C LYS A 249 -69.28 36.41 -18.76
N LYS A 250 -70.12 36.89 -17.84
CA LYS A 250 -71.48 37.37 -18.11
C LYS A 250 -71.89 38.32 -17.00
#